data_AF-A0AAJ2QFJ7-F1
#
_entry.id   AF-A0AAJ2QFJ7-F1
#
_cell.length_a   1.000
_cell.length_b   1.000
_cell.length_c   1.000
_cell.angle_alpha   90.00
_cell.angle_beta   90.00
_cell.angle_gamma   90.00
#
_symmetry.space_group_name_H-M   'P 1'
#
loop_
_entity.id
_entity.type
_entity.pdbx_description
1 polymer ?
#
loop_
_entity_poly.entity_id
_entity_poly.type
_entity_poly.pdbx_seq_one_letter_code
_entity_poly.pdbx_strand_id
1 'polypeptide(L)'
;MTTANDGAATLPSLLSELADREVLHTRSVRHGTDRAALSKVGDRVWSLAEAQPDQHTQSIMLHWSTYPNLLEYDFRLFILATLDSPYPPALGRFTGIDQASVSTVSNWFKRLRVFATWLRHRGIDRLYEVSDRDLDLYLDHVRSIQASTGTRRQLLSAVRAVWAYAQYLPPECRMSVAEPWQGRSPGELAEDIQTGRGNKTARIAVDTMIPLLDWALRIVEDIGPDVRDAWREFRQLYTGTHPGQARFAGLPRTERLNLFLRDAHRTGAALPGDPENPGAIDYKYLACLLGLPVLSNSLGLGPRSIAEASGIPVAGDFFIGSVTGQVDGRPWRDKPITASELPELVWVVTAACFVIVSYLSGMRPGEVSNLRRGCRAEDPDSGELLVLGHRGKGHNRTAAESHRPASRPWAVVRPVHQAIDLLETLHATDLLFPTRLPGSSGRKSRRMGTLTWGSSKTIRELQRLQDWVNSTFTPTEGGVAIPPDPIKHLHASRFRRTLASAAPAASSPPPCNTAISRRKSL
;
A
#
# COMPACT_ATOMS: atom_id res chain seq x y z
N MET A 1 -57.39 -0.26 16.11
CA MET A 1 -57.13 -0.94 17.40
C MET A 1 -57.50 -2.40 17.16
N THR A 2 -56.60 -3.38 17.14
CA THR A 2 -55.38 -3.56 17.91
C THR A 2 -54.39 -4.40 17.09
N THR A 3 -53.12 -4.13 17.35
CA THR A 3 -51.91 -4.43 16.59
C THR A 3 -51.56 -5.91 16.43
N ALA A 4 -51.06 -6.22 15.22
CA ALA A 4 -50.27 -7.40 14.91
C ALA A 4 -49.06 -7.49 15.85
N ASN A 5 -48.86 -8.67 16.44
CA ASN A 5 -47.69 -9.00 17.22
C ASN A 5 -46.71 -9.70 16.25
N ASP A 6 -45.87 -8.90 15.59
CA ASP A 6 -44.78 -9.40 14.75
C ASP A 6 -43.78 -10.18 15.59
N GLY A 7 -43.48 -11.39 15.13
CA GLY A 7 -42.55 -12.32 15.76
C GLY A 7 -41.15 -11.73 15.89
N ALA A 8 -40.77 -11.42 17.14
CA ALA A 8 -39.39 -11.18 17.50
C ALA A 8 -38.60 -12.48 17.33
N ALA A 9 -37.90 -12.61 16.21
CA ALA A 9 -36.90 -13.65 15.99
C ALA A 9 -35.86 -13.57 17.11
N THR A 10 -35.94 -14.54 18.03
CA THR A 10 -34.99 -14.72 19.11
C THR A 10 -33.62 -14.97 18.49
N LEU A 11 -32.65 -14.07 18.72
CA LEU A 11 -31.24 -14.36 18.42
C LEU A 11 -30.90 -15.68 19.14
N PRO A 12 -30.54 -16.77 18.43
CA PRO A 12 -30.30 -18.05 19.07
C PRO A 12 -29.17 -17.91 20.11
N SER A 13 -29.45 -18.41 21.32
CA SER A 13 -28.77 -18.18 22.61
C SER A 13 -27.27 -17.90 22.56
N LEU A 14 -26.51 -18.66 21.76
CA LEU A 14 -25.05 -18.59 21.73
C LEU A 14 -24.47 -17.26 21.18
N LEU A 15 -25.05 -16.64 20.14
CA LEU A 15 -24.51 -15.34 19.67
C LEU A 15 -24.84 -14.20 20.65
N SER A 16 -25.95 -14.31 21.37
CA SER A 16 -26.32 -13.37 22.42
C SER A 16 -25.36 -13.48 23.61
N GLU A 17 -24.99 -14.70 24.01
CA GLU A 17 -23.96 -14.94 25.04
C GLU A 17 -22.58 -14.42 24.62
N LEU A 18 -22.24 -14.57 23.34
CA LEU A 18 -20.97 -14.10 22.79
C LEU A 18 -20.99 -12.64 22.37
N ALA A 19 -22.12 -11.92 22.49
CA ALA A 19 -22.31 -10.62 21.85
C ALA A 19 -21.24 -9.60 22.23
N ASP A 20 -20.81 -9.60 23.50
CA ASP A 20 -19.78 -8.70 24.03
C ASP A 20 -18.34 -9.17 23.83
N ARG A 21 -18.14 -10.40 23.32
CA ARG A 21 -16.82 -10.96 23.07
C ARG A 21 -16.15 -10.24 21.90
N GLU A 22 -14.86 -9.97 22.05
CA GLU A 22 -14.01 -9.41 21.00
C GLU A 22 -13.87 -10.39 19.81
N VAL A 23 -14.08 -9.90 18.58
CA VAL A 23 -13.98 -10.72 17.34
C VAL A 23 -12.57 -11.26 17.10
N LEU A 24 -11.53 -10.53 17.54
CA LEU A 24 -10.12 -10.89 17.37
C LEU A 24 -9.48 -11.44 18.66
N HIS A 25 -10.28 -11.97 19.58
CA HIS A 25 -9.86 -12.39 20.93
C HIS A 25 -8.58 -13.26 20.95
N THR A 26 -8.54 -14.29 20.10
CA THR A 26 -7.43 -15.26 19.99
C THR A 26 -6.33 -14.86 19.02
N ARG A 27 -6.51 -13.73 18.31
CA ARG A 27 -5.61 -13.29 17.24
C ARG A 27 -4.52 -12.38 17.76
N SER A 28 -3.34 -12.49 17.14
CA SER A 28 -2.33 -11.44 17.22
C SER A 28 -2.88 -10.15 16.59
N VAL A 29 -2.84 -9.04 17.32
CA VAL A 29 -3.15 -7.71 16.80
C VAL A 29 -1.89 -6.85 16.75
N ARG A 30 -1.95 -5.73 16.03
CA ARG A 30 -0.84 -4.76 15.98
C ARG A 30 -0.52 -4.27 17.39
N HIS A 31 0.75 -4.05 17.66
CA HIS A 31 1.18 -3.47 18.94
C HIS A 31 0.54 -2.10 19.17
N GLY A 32 0.17 -1.82 20.42
CA GLY A 32 -0.54 -0.58 20.80
C GLY A 32 -2.02 -0.55 20.42
N THR A 33 -2.58 -1.64 19.89
CA THR A 33 -4.03 -1.77 19.71
C THR A 33 -4.68 -1.88 21.08
N ASP A 34 -5.61 -0.96 21.37
CA ASP A 34 -6.51 -1.10 22.50
C ASP A 34 -7.50 -2.23 22.23
N ARG A 35 -7.40 -3.33 22.99
CA ARG A 35 -8.28 -4.50 22.82
C ARG A 35 -9.74 -4.18 23.11
N ALA A 36 -10.00 -3.27 24.05
CA ALA A 36 -11.37 -2.85 24.38
C ALA A 36 -12.05 -2.09 23.23
N ALA A 37 -11.27 -1.56 22.28
CA ALA A 37 -11.77 -0.89 21.08
C ALA A 37 -11.98 -1.82 19.88
N LEU A 38 -11.73 -3.13 20.03
CA LEU A 38 -11.98 -4.12 18.98
C LEU A 38 -13.48 -4.30 18.75
N SER A 39 -13.85 -4.67 17.51
CA SER A 39 -15.23 -5.05 17.21
C SER A 39 -15.67 -6.22 18.07
N LYS A 40 -16.91 -6.16 18.53
CA LYS A 40 -17.59 -7.19 19.28
C LYS A 40 -18.41 -8.09 18.35
N VAL A 41 -18.64 -9.34 18.74
CA VAL A 41 -19.40 -10.31 17.92
C VAL A 41 -20.83 -9.82 17.62
N GLY A 42 -21.45 -9.08 18.55
CA GLY A 42 -22.77 -8.48 18.37
C GLY A 42 -22.81 -7.37 17.31
N ASP A 43 -21.69 -6.72 17.01
CA ASP A 43 -21.64 -5.56 16.11
C ASP A 43 -22.12 -5.91 14.69
N ARG A 44 -22.76 -4.95 14.02
CA ARG A 44 -23.20 -5.11 12.62
C ARG A 44 -22.04 -5.08 11.62
N VAL A 45 -20.89 -4.58 12.04
CA VAL A 45 -19.67 -4.48 11.24
C VAL A 45 -18.49 -4.97 12.06
N TRP A 46 -17.76 -5.97 11.56
CA TRP A 46 -16.54 -6.45 12.20
C TRP A 46 -15.31 -5.88 11.50
N SER A 47 -14.45 -5.16 12.23
CA SER A 47 -13.13 -4.76 11.78
C SER A 47 -12.14 -5.89 11.99
N LEU A 48 -11.42 -6.28 10.93
CA LEU A 48 -10.24 -7.15 11.03
C LEU A 48 -8.92 -6.40 10.79
N ALA A 49 -8.97 -5.06 10.72
CA ALA A 49 -7.82 -4.23 10.35
C ALA A 49 -6.64 -4.36 11.32
N GLU A 50 -6.94 -4.57 12.60
CA GLU A 50 -6.01 -4.67 13.71
C GLU A 50 -5.20 -5.97 13.65
N ALA A 51 -5.76 -7.03 13.07
CA ALA A 51 -5.09 -8.31 12.85
C ALA A 51 -4.43 -8.43 11.46
N GLN A 52 -4.48 -7.38 10.63
CA GLN A 52 -3.76 -7.38 9.35
C GLN A 52 -2.26 -7.12 9.58
N PRO A 53 -1.37 -8.04 9.15
CA PRO A 53 0.07 -7.86 9.30
C PRO A 53 0.62 -6.72 8.45
N ASP A 54 0.02 -6.52 7.28
CA ASP A 54 0.51 -5.61 6.26
C ASP A 54 -0.24 -4.28 6.26
N GLN A 55 0.49 -3.17 6.42
CA GLN A 55 -0.08 -1.81 6.41
C GLN A 55 -0.42 -1.31 5.00
N HIS A 56 -0.02 -2.05 3.95
CA HIS A 56 -0.37 -1.75 2.55
C HIS A 56 -1.73 -2.30 2.12
N THR A 57 -2.33 -3.15 2.96
CA THR A 57 -3.63 -3.76 2.66
C THR A 57 -4.74 -2.83 3.12
N GLN A 58 -5.80 -2.71 2.31
CA GLN A 58 -7.01 -2.00 2.73
C GLN A 58 -7.58 -2.63 4.01
N SER A 59 -8.09 -1.78 4.92
CA SER A 59 -8.78 -2.23 6.12
C SER A 59 -9.91 -3.19 5.75
N ILE A 60 -9.91 -4.37 6.36
CA ILE A 60 -10.98 -5.35 6.16
C ILE A 60 -12.12 -5.03 7.12
N MET A 61 -13.27 -4.69 6.54
CA MET A 61 -14.53 -4.50 7.25
C MET A 61 -15.54 -5.53 6.73
N LEU A 62 -16.13 -6.31 7.63
CA LEU A 62 -17.15 -7.31 7.30
C LEU A 62 -18.52 -6.75 7.66
N HIS A 63 -19.33 -6.44 6.65
CA HIS A 63 -20.66 -5.83 6.82
C HIS A 63 -21.75 -6.90 6.78
N TRP A 64 -22.28 -7.27 7.95
CA TRP A 64 -23.27 -8.34 8.07
C TRP A 64 -24.62 -8.00 7.47
N SER A 65 -24.96 -6.71 7.33
CA SER A 65 -26.15 -6.25 6.60
C SER A 65 -26.22 -6.70 5.13
N THR A 66 -25.13 -7.25 4.59
CA THR A 66 -25.09 -7.79 3.23
C THR A 66 -25.46 -9.28 3.16
N TYR A 67 -25.64 -9.94 4.30
CA TYR A 67 -26.13 -11.31 4.40
C TYR A 67 -27.65 -11.32 4.60
N PRO A 68 -28.34 -12.36 4.14
CA PRO A 68 -29.75 -12.54 4.47
C PRO A 68 -29.97 -12.82 5.96
N ASN A 69 -30.96 -12.15 6.56
CA ASN A 69 -31.20 -12.14 8.01
C ASN A 69 -31.24 -13.53 8.67
N LEU A 70 -31.86 -14.53 8.02
CA LEU A 70 -32.04 -15.86 8.62
C LEU A 70 -30.78 -16.75 8.58
N LEU A 71 -29.87 -16.51 7.63
CA LEU A 71 -28.58 -17.20 7.52
C LEU A 71 -27.42 -16.45 8.19
N GLU A 72 -27.63 -15.17 8.53
CA GLU A 72 -26.60 -14.33 9.13
C GLU A 72 -26.01 -14.95 10.41
N TYR A 73 -26.88 -15.56 11.23
CA TYR A 73 -26.48 -16.26 12.46
C TYR A 73 -25.44 -17.36 12.20
N ASP A 74 -25.76 -18.30 11.31
CA ASP A 74 -24.90 -19.44 11.00
C ASP A 74 -23.55 -19.00 10.41
N PHE A 75 -23.58 -17.99 9.52
CA PHE A 75 -22.35 -17.47 8.93
C PHE A 75 -21.51 -16.63 9.89
N ARG A 76 -22.12 -15.91 10.85
CA ARG A 76 -21.38 -15.22 11.93
C ARG A 76 -20.57 -16.21 12.75
N LEU A 77 -21.19 -17.32 13.17
CA LEU A 77 -20.50 -18.38 13.91
C LEU A 77 -19.41 -19.04 13.07
N PHE A 78 -19.66 -19.30 11.78
CA PHE A 78 -18.61 -19.77 10.88
C PHE A 78 -17.41 -18.82 10.80
N ILE A 79 -17.64 -17.53 10.57
CA ILE A 79 -16.54 -16.55 10.48
C ILE A 79 -15.80 -16.44 11.81
N LEU A 80 -16.50 -16.43 12.94
CA LEU A 80 -15.88 -16.44 14.26
C LEU A 80 -15.01 -17.69 14.45
N ALA A 81 -15.51 -18.88 14.09
CA ALA A 81 -14.75 -20.12 14.14
C ALA A 81 -13.47 -20.07 13.28
N THR A 82 -13.53 -19.46 12.08
CA THR A 82 -12.34 -19.29 11.23
C THR A 82 -11.31 -18.33 11.82
N LEU A 83 -11.75 -17.38 12.66
CA LEU A 83 -10.89 -16.46 13.37
C LEU A 83 -10.28 -17.12 14.62
N ASP A 84 -11.01 -17.97 15.31
CA ASP A 84 -10.54 -18.56 16.57
C ASP A 84 -9.79 -19.88 16.43
N SER A 85 -10.10 -20.64 15.39
CA SER A 85 -9.70 -22.05 15.34
C SER A 85 -8.55 -22.30 14.38
N PRO A 86 -7.82 -23.41 14.58
CA PRO A 86 -6.75 -23.80 13.69
C PRO A 86 -7.17 -23.96 12.23
N TYR A 87 -6.23 -23.83 11.29
CA TYR A 87 -6.52 -24.05 9.88
C TYR A 87 -6.81 -25.54 9.61
N PRO A 88 -7.99 -25.91 9.07
CA PRO A 88 -8.36 -27.31 8.90
C PRO A 88 -7.44 -28.04 7.91
N PRO A 89 -6.91 -29.23 8.27
CA PRO A 89 -6.10 -30.04 7.36
C PRO A 89 -6.83 -30.35 6.04
N ALA A 90 -8.15 -30.53 6.08
CA ALA A 90 -8.98 -30.85 4.92
C ALA A 90 -9.03 -29.75 3.83
N LEU A 91 -8.57 -28.52 4.14
CA LEU A 91 -8.46 -27.42 3.19
C LEU A 91 -7.04 -27.24 2.62
N GLY A 92 -6.04 -27.90 3.19
CA GLY A 92 -4.64 -27.63 2.91
C GLY A 92 -3.86 -28.84 2.38
N ARG A 93 -2.81 -28.55 1.59
CA ARG A 93 -1.65 -29.45 1.39
C ARG A 93 -0.42 -28.99 2.18
N PHE A 94 -0.55 -27.92 2.96
CA PHE A 94 0.56 -27.25 3.64
C PHE A 94 0.59 -27.63 5.11
N THR A 95 1.70 -28.23 5.54
CA THR A 95 2.03 -28.46 6.95
C THR A 95 2.49 -27.13 7.56
N GLY A 96 1.83 -26.67 8.63
CA GLY A 96 2.30 -25.52 9.45
C GLY A 96 1.40 -24.29 9.48
N ILE A 97 0.25 -24.24 8.80
CA ILE A 97 -0.67 -23.10 8.95
C ILE A 97 -1.43 -23.19 10.27
N ASP A 98 -1.04 -22.38 11.27
CA ASP A 98 -1.74 -22.37 12.56
C ASP A 98 -3.18 -21.90 12.41
N GLN A 99 -3.45 -20.80 11.69
CA GLN A 99 -4.80 -20.27 11.46
C GLN A 99 -4.96 -19.62 10.07
N ALA A 100 -6.20 -19.50 9.58
CA ALA A 100 -6.48 -18.82 8.30
C ALA A 100 -6.08 -17.33 8.37
N SER A 101 -5.47 -16.77 7.33
CA SER A 101 -5.19 -15.32 7.32
C SER A 101 -6.50 -14.51 7.31
N VAL A 102 -6.51 -13.30 7.89
CA VAL A 102 -7.70 -12.42 7.86
C VAL A 102 -8.12 -12.04 6.43
N SER A 103 -7.18 -12.03 5.48
CA SER A 103 -7.47 -11.86 4.04
C SER A 103 -8.21 -13.08 3.47
N THR A 104 -7.84 -14.29 3.88
CA THR A 104 -8.54 -15.53 3.51
C THR A 104 -9.97 -15.51 4.07
N VAL A 105 -10.13 -15.15 5.35
CA VAL A 105 -11.44 -15.01 6.01
C VAL A 105 -12.31 -13.97 5.30
N SER A 106 -11.76 -12.80 4.96
CA SER A 106 -12.46 -11.78 4.17
C SER A 106 -12.89 -12.28 2.79
N ASN A 107 -12.04 -13.09 2.14
CA ASN A 107 -12.40 -13.70 0.86
C ASN A 107 -13.54 -14.73 1.05
N TRP A 108 -13.48 -15.59 2.05
CA TRP A 108 -14.58 -16.50 2.36
C TRP A 108 -15.88 -15.75 2.65
N PHE A 109 -15.86 -14.72 3.49
CA PHE A 109 -17.01 -13.84 3.75
C PHE A 109 -17.62 -13.29 2.44
N LYS A 110 -16.80 -12.72 1.55
CA LYS A 110 -17.31 -12.18 0.27
C LYS A 110 -17.92 -13.24 -0.63
N ARG A 111 -17.35 -14.45 -0.66
CA ARG A 111 -17.80 -15.56 -1.52
C ARG A 111 -19.03 -16.26 -0.94
N LEU A 112 -19.07 -16.44 0.36
CA LEU A 112 -20.21 -17.06 1.06
C LEU A 112 -21.45 -16.18 1.03
N ARG A 113 -21.33 -14.86 0.86
CA ARG A 113 -22.49 -14.01 0.57
C ARG A 113 -23.26 -14.48 -0.67
N VAL A 114 -22.55 -14.89 -1.73
CA VAL A 114 -23.18 -15.41 -2.96
C VAL A 114 -23.92 -16.71 -2.66
N PHE A 115 -23.30 -17.60 -1.88
CA PHE A 115 -23.93 -18.85 -1.44
C PHE A 115 -25.16 -18.60 -0.55
N ALA A 116 -25.06 -17.70 0.42
CA ALA A 116 -26.17 -17.35 1.32
C ALA A 116 -27.36 -16.77 0.56
N THR A 117 -27.13 -15.85 -0.38
CA THR A 117 -28.20 -15.32 -1.24
C THR A 117 -28.83 -16.44 -2.09
N TRP A 118 -28.02 -17.35 -2.62
CA TRP A 118 -28.52 -18.48 -3.39
C TRP A 118 -29.38 -19.45 -2.55
N LEU A 119 -28.96 -19.77 -1.32
CA LEU A 119 -29.73 -20.60 -0.39
C LEU A 119 -31.11 -19.98 -0.10
N ARG A 120 -31.15 -18.67 0.15
CA ARG A 120 -32.42 -17.95 0.37
C ARG A 120 -33.39 -18.00 -0.78
N HIS A 121 -32.90 -17.89 -2.01
CA HIS A 121 -33.75 -17.99 -3.20
C HIS A 121 -34.37 -19.39 -3.34
N ARG A 122 -33.83 -20.39 -2.63
CA ARG A 122 -34.37 -21.74 -2.56
C ARG A 122 -35.19 -22.03 -1.30
N GLY A 123 -35.38 -21.04 -0.45
CA GLY A 123 -36.08 -21.21 0.83
C GLY A 123 -35.29 -22.04 1.84
N ILE A 124 -33.96 -22.14 1.68
CA ILE A 124 -33.07 -22.74 2.68
C ILE A 124 -32.62 -21.64 3.62
N ASP A 125 -33.02 -21.79 4.88
CA ASP A 125 -32.98 -20.71 5.85
C ASP A 125 -31.93 -20.95 6.93
N ARG A 126 -31.41 -22.18 7.02
CA ARG A 126 -30.38 -22.62 7.97
C ARG A 126 -29.36 -23.53 7.31
N LEU A 127 -28.11 -23.49 7.77
CA LEU A 127 -27.03 -24.33 7.22
C LEU A 127 -27.31 -25.83 7.39
N TYR A 128 -27.94 -26.26 8.49
CA TYR A 128 -28.24 -27.69 8.71
C TYR A 128 -29.22 -28.29 7.69
N GLU A 129 -29.98 -27.46 6.99
CA GLU A 129 -30.90 -27.90 5.93
C GLU A 129 -30.16 -28.20 4.62
N VAL A 130 -28.91 -27.73 4.47
CA VAL A 130 -28.11 -27.95 3.26
C VAL A 130 -27.71 -29.42 3.16
N SER A 131 -28.17 -30.07 2.08
CA SER A 131 -27.88 -31.46 1.74
C SER A 131 -26.84 -31.57 0.61
N ASP A 132 -26.34 -32.79 0.36
CA ASP A 132 -25.45 -33.06 -0.78
C ASP A 132 -26.09 -32.67 -2.12
N ARG A 133 -27.41 -32.87 -2.26
CA ARG A 133 -28.18 -32.45 -3.45
C ARG A 133 -28.13 -30.94 -3.65
N ASP A 134 -28.22 -30.16 -2.58
CA ASP A 134 -28.13 -28.70 -2.66
C ASP A 134 -26.74 -28.25 -3.09
N LEU A 135 -25.69 -28.93 -2.61
CA LEU A 135 -24.32 -28.63 -3.03
C LEU A 135 -24.10 -28.92 -4.52
N ASP A 136 -24.67 -30.00 -5.06
CA ASP A 136 -24.61 -30.30 -6.50
C ASP A 136 -25.34 -29.24 -7.33
N LEU A 137 -26.54 -28.82 -6.89
CA LEU A 137 -27.24 -27.77 -7.60
C LEU A 137 -26.54 -26.40 -7.48
N TYR A 138 -25.83 -26.15 -6.36
CA TYR A 138 -25.01 -24.95 -6.23
C TYR A 138 -23.79 -24.99 -7.15
N LEU A 139 -23.19 -26.17 -7.35
CA LEU A 139 -22.13 -26.35 -8.33
C LEU A 139 -22.60 -25.99 -9.76
N ASP A 140 -23.78 -26.45 -10.16
CA ASP A 140 -24.37 -26.09 -11.45
C ASP A 140 -24.63 -24.58 -11.57
N HIS A 141 -25.11 -23.96 -10.48
CA HIS A 141 -25.24 -22.52 -10.40
C HIS A 141 -23.88 -21.83 -10.59
N VAL A 142 -22.84 -22.23 -9.87
CA VAL A 142 -21.50 -21.65 -9.98
C VAL A 142 -20.92 -21.80 -11.40
N ARG A 143 -21.19 -22.92 -12.07
CA ARG A 143 -20.79 -23.15 -13.47
C ARG A 143 -21.50 -22.22 -14.44
N SER A 144 -22.77 -21.91 -14.20
CA SER A 144 -23.55 -20.98 -15.04
C SER A 144 -23.21 -19.51 -14.83
N ILE A 145 -22.59 -19.13 -13.70
CA ILE A 145 -22.12 -17.75 -13.46
C ILE A 145 -21.08 -17.36 -14.52
N GLN A 146 -21.29 -16.22 -15.19
CA GLN A 146 -20.34 -15.58 -16.10
C GLN A 146 -19.17 -14.97 -15.31
N ALA A 147 -18.20 -15.80 -14.94
CA ALA A 147 -17.00 -15.39 -14.22
C ALA A 147 -15.81 -16.28 -14.59
N SER A 148 -14.60 -15.82 -14.30
CA SER A 148 -13.38 -16.62 -14.50
C SER A 148 -13.42 -17.94 -13.72
N THR A 149 -12.76 -18.98 -14.23
CA THR A 149 -12.57 -20.28 -13.54
C THR A 149 -11.99 -20.10 -12.13
N GLY A 150 -11.06 -19.14 -11.96
CA GLY A 150 -10.51 -18.78 -10.66
C GLY A 150 -11.56 -18.22 -9.68
N THR A 151 -12.50 -17.40 -10.15
CA THR A 151 -13.62 -16.90 -9.33
C THR A 151 -14.55 -18.05 -8.93
N ARG A 152 -14.91 -18.93 -9.89
CA ARG A 152 -15.74 -20.12 -9.64
C ARG A 152 -15.08 -21.04 -8.59
N ARG A 153 -13.78 -21.32 -8.74
CA ARG A 153 -12.99 -22.08 -7.75
C ARG A 153 -13.05 -21.46 -6.36
N GLN A 154 -12.96 -20.13 -6.24
CA GLN A 154 -13.05 -19.43 -4.95
C GLN A 154 -14.43 -19.53 -4.31
N LEU A 155 -15.51 -19.51 -5.09
CA LEU A 155 -16.88 -19.72 -4.60
C LEU A 155 -17.02 -21.13 -3.98
N LEU A 156 -16.60 -22.17 -4.70
CA LEU A 156 -16.65 -23.56 -4.24
C LEU A 156 -15.74 -23.80 -3.03
N SER A 157 -14.55 -23.18 -3.03
CA SER A 157 -13.60 -23.27 -1.91
C SER A 157 -14.14 -22.65 -0.62
N ALA A 158 -15.00 -21.63 -0.72
CA ALA A 158 -15.61 -21.01 0.45
C ALA A 158 -16.65 -21.92 1.10
N VAL A 159 -17.47 -22.62 0.30
CA VAL A 159 -18.42 -23.62 0.81
C VAL A 159 -17.70 -24.80 1.44
N ARG A 160 -16.63 -25.30 0.80
CA ARG A 160 -15.79 -26.36 1.38
C ARG A 160 -15.16 -25.93 2.72
N ALA A 161 -14.87 -24.64 2.90
CA ALA A 161 -14.38 -24.11 4.17
C ALA A 161 -15.44 -24.22 5.28
N VAL A 162 -16.72 -23.95 4.99
CA VAL A 162 -17.83 -24.13 5.96
C VAL A 162 -17.86 -25.56 6.49
N TRP A 163 -17.80 -26.54 5.59
CA TRP A 163 -17.74 -27.96 5.96
C TRP A 163 -16.48 -28.30 6.77
N ALA A 164 -15.30 -27.82 6.34
CA ALA A 164 -14.05 -28.17 7.00
C ALA A 164 -13.92 -27.60 8.43
N TYR A 165 -14.61 -26.51 8.73
CA TYR A 165 -14.69 -25.94 10.08
C TYR A 165 -15.83 -26.52 10.93
N ALA A 166 -16.63 -27.49 10.42
CA ALA A 166 -17.83 -27.98 11.09
C ALA A 166 -17.59 -28.47 12.54
N GLN A 167 -16.42 -29.05 12.83
CA GLN A 167 -16.06 -29.48 14.19
C GLN A 167 -16.02 -28.34 15.22
N TYR A 168 -15.84 -27.10 14.76
CA TYR A 168 -15.80 -25.89 15.59
C TYR A 168 -17.15 -25.15 15.63
N LEU A 169 -18.18 -25.69 14.97
CA LEU A 169 -19.52 -25.10 14.92
C LEU A 169 -20.50 -25.91 15.80
N PRO A 170 -21.52 -25.26 16.38
CA PRO A 170 -22.66 -25.97 16.97
C PRO A 170 -23.34 -26.88 15.94
N PRO A 171 -23.90 -28.05 16.32
CA PRO A 171 -24.56 -28.98 15.40
C PRO A 171 -25.59 -28.32 14.46
N GLU A 172 -26.39 -27.41 14.99
CA GLU A 172 -27.43 -26.65 14.27
C GLU A 172 -26.88 -25.65 13.23
N CYS A 173 -25.57 -25.40 13.24
CA CYS A 173 -24.87 -24.53 12.29
C CYS A 173 -23.99 -25.32 11.30
N ARG A 174 -24.03 -26.66 11.35
CA ARG A 174 -23.26 -27.53 10.44
C ARG A 174 -24.13 -27.90 9.25
N MET A 175 -23.58 -27.94 8.05
CA MET A 175 -24.28 -28.50 6.89
C MET A 175 -24.50 -30.00 7.08
N SER A 176 -25.65 -30.51 6.64
CA SER A 176 -25.99 -31.95 6.67
C SER A 176 -25.38 -32.68 5.48
N VAL A 177 -24.05 -32.60 5.36
CA VAL A 177 -23.26 -33.17 4.26
C VAL A 177 -22.08 -33.94 4.81
N ALA A 178 -21.84 -35.13 4.28
CA ALA A 178 -20.72 -35.97 4.72
C ALA A 178 -19.38 -35.39 4.23
N GLU A 179 -19.26 -35.17 2.93
CA GLU A 179 -18.12 -34.48 2.30
C GLU A 179 -18.58 -33.77 1.00
N PRO A 180 -18.40 -32.44 0.88
CA PRO A 180 -18.80 -31.70 -0.31
C PRO A 180 -18.25 -32.31 -1.60
N TRP A 181 -19.15 -32.62 -2.54
CA TRP A 181 -18.84 -33.12 -3.87
C TRP A 181 -17.92 -34.36 -3.88
N GLN A 182 -18.09 -35.26 -2.91
CA GLN A 182 -17.34 -36.53 -2.83
C GLN A 182 -15.81 -36.30 -2.79
N GLY A 183 -15.37 -35.22 -2.13
CA GLY A 183 -13.97 -34.87 -1.95
C GLY A 183 -13.30 -34.20 -3.16
N ARG A 184 -13.98 -34.10 -4.31
CA ARG A 184 -13.47 -33.47 -5.54
C ARG A 184 -12.97 -32.05 -5.24
N SER A 185 -11.85 -31.69 -5.85
CA SER A 185 -11.22 -30.42 -5.52
C SER A 185 -11.99 -29.25 -6.15
N PRO A 186 -12.12 -28.09 -5.47
CA PRO A 186 -12.74 -26.91 -6.06
C PRO A 186 -12.14 -26.46 -7.41
N GLY A 187 -10.87 -26.78 -7.66
CA GLY A 187 -10.21 -26.48 -8.94
C GLY A 187 -10.68 -27.40 -10.07
N GLU A 188 -10.82 -28.69 -9.79
CA GLU A 188 -11.38 -29.67 -10.72
C GLU A 188 -12.84 -29.34 -11.06
N LEU A 189 -13.66 -29.05 -10.03
CA LEU A 189 -15.08 -28.72 -10.18
C LEU A 189 -15.32 -27.44 -11.00
N ALA A 190 -14.43 -26.46 -10.85
CA ALA A 190 -14.47 -25.19 -11.57
C ALA A 190 -13.84 -25.24 -12.97
N GLU A 191 -13.36 -26.42 -13.41
CA GLU A 191 -12.60 -26.60 -14.66
C GLU A 191 -11.40 -25.64 -14.75
N ASP A 192 -10.81 -25.30 -13.60
CA ASP A 192 -9.58 -24.50 -13.49
C ASP A 192 -8.37 -25.39 -13.78
N ILE A 193 -8.31 -25.95 -15.00
CA ILE A 193 -7.18 -26.72 -15.50
C ILE A 193 -5.99 -25.76 -15.57
N GLN A 194 -5.09 -25.83 -14.59
CA GLN A 194 -3.83 -25.09 -14.61
C GLN A 194 -2.93 -25.69 -15.71
N THR A 195 -3.14 -25.29 -16.96
CA THR A 195 -2.23 -25.57 -18.06
C THR A 195 -0.94 -24.77 -17.83
N GLY A 196 0.01 -25.39 -17.15
CA GLY A 196 1.37 -24.90 -16.95
C GLY A 196 1.65 -24.30 -15.57
N ARG A 197 2.73 -24.77 -14.94
CA ARG A 197 3.41 -24.12 -13.80
C ARG A 197 4.16 -22.84 -14.24
N GLY A 198 3.63 -22.12 -15.22
CA GLY A 198 4.20 -20.86 -15.71
C GLY A 198 3.83 -19.69 -14.80
N ASN A 199 4.82 -18.88 -14.42
CA ASN A 199 4.58 -17.66 -13.66
C ASN A 199 3.69 -16.68 -14.47
N LYS A 200 2.42 -16.49 -14.08
CA LYS A 200 1.42 -15.65 -14.78
C LYS A 200 1.71 -14.14 -14.80
N THR A 201 2.75 -13.67 -14.11
CA THR A 201 3.05 -12.23 -14.07
C THR A 201 4.13 -11.91 -15.10
N ALA A 202 3.73 -11.23 -16.18
CA ALA A 202 4.64 -10.73 -17.19
C ALA A 202 5.74 -9.85 -16.60
N ARG A 203 6.97 -10.06 -17.06
CA ARG A 203 8.14 -9.20 -16.77
C ARG A 203 7.94 -7.81 -17.37
N ILE A 204 8.60 -6.80 -16.81
CA ILE A 204 8.68 -5.47 -17.46
C ILE A 204 9.58 -5.63 -18.69
N ALA A 205 9.18 -5.06 -19.82
CA ALA A 205 10.00 -5.07 -21.04
C ALA A 205 11.35 -4.39 -20.78
N VAL A 206 12.41 -4.92 -21.40
CA VAL A 206 13.79 -4.42 -21.21
C VAL A 206 13.88 -2.94 -21.61
N ASP A 207 13.25 -2.59 -22.74
CA ASP A 207 13.22 -1.22 -23.29
C ASP A 207 12.48 -0.22 -22.39
N THR A 208 11.65 -0.70 -21.45
CA THR A 208 11.04 0.15 -20.41
C THR A 208 11.86 0.12 -19.12
N MET A 209 12.33 -1.06 -18.69
CA MET A 209 12.98 -1.24 -17.40
C MET A 209 14.37 -0.56 -17.34
N ILE A 210 15.16 -0.63 -18.42
CA ILE A 210 16.48 -0.01 -18.47
C ILE A 210 16.37 1.51 -18.29
N PRO A 211 15.59 2.24 -19.11
CA PRO A 211 15.45 3.69 -18.92
C PRO A 211 14.77 4.05 -17.60
N LEU A 212 13.80 3.26 -17.14
CA LEU A 212 13.14 3.48 -15.85
C LEU A 212 14.13 3.40 -14.68
N LEU A 213 15.05 2.42 -14.70
CA LEU A 213 16.07 2.29 -13.66
C LEU A 213 17.12 3.40 -13.76
N ASP A 214 17.59 3.70 -14.98
CA ASP A 214 18.56 4.77 -15.23
C ASP A 214 18.06 6.11 -14.68
N TRP A 215 16.83 6.50 -15.04
CA TRP A 215 16.22 7.72 -14.52
C TRP A 215 15.95 7.65 -13.02
N ALA A 216 15.57 6.49 -12.47
CA ALA A 216 15.41 6.38 -11.03
C ALA A 216 16.73 6.63 -10.29
N LEU A 217 17.86 6.14 -10.81
CA LEU A 217 19.19 6.37 -10.25
C LEU A 217 19.57 7.86 -10.33
N ARG A 218 19.47 8.48 -11.51
CA ARG A 218 19.72 9.93 -11.70
C ARG A 218 18.85 10.78 -10.77
N ILE A 219 17.57 10.44 -10.61
CA ILE A 219 16.68 11.15 -9.71
C ILE A 219 17.14 11.02 -8.26
N VAL A 220 17.57 9.85 -7.81
CA VAL A 220 18.02 9.67 -6.42
C VAL A 220 19.37 10.32 -6.16
N GLU A 221 20.28 10.26 -7.12
CA GLU A 221 21.66 10.75 -6.98
C GLU A 221 21.76 12.26 -7.21
N ASP A 222 21.17 12.78 -8.28
CA ASP A 222 21.38 14.16 -8.72
C ASP A 222 20.22 15.09 -8.32
N ILE A 223 18.96 14.66 -8.46
CA ILE A 223 17.78 15.54 -8.29
C ILE A 223 17.23 15.49 -6.85
N GLY A 224 17.30 14.32 -6.23
CA GLY A 224 16.75 13.99 -4.93
C GLY A 224 17.24 14.88 -3.80
N PRO A 225 18.55 15.17 -3.70
CA PRO A 225 19.09 16.09 -2.69
C PRO A 225 18.45 17.48 -2.76
N ASP A 226 18.33 18.07 -3.95
CA ASP A 226 17.72 19.40 -4.14
C ASP A 226 16.25 19.39 -3.69
N VAL A 227 15.48 18.37 -4.08
CA VAL A 227 14.07 18.21 -3.68
C VAL A 227 13.94 18.02 -2.16
N ARG A 228 14.81 17.21 -1.55
CA ARG A 228 14.85 16.98 -0.10
C ARG A 228 15.12 18.28 0.65
N ASP A 229 16.10 19.05 0.20
CA ASP A 229 16.53 20.26 0.88
C ASP A 229 15.51 21.39 0.71
N ALA A 230 14.94 21.55 -0.49
CA ALA A 230 13.79 22.42 -0.72
C ALA A 230 12.57 22.03 0.13
N TRP A 231 12.26 20.74 0.26
CA TRP A 231 11.17 20.26 1.11
C TRP A 231 11.41 20.54 2.59
N ARG A 232 12.65 20.34 3.07
CA ARG A 232 13.03 20.66 4.44
C ARG A 232 12.91 22.14 4.73
N GLU A 233 13.47 22.97 3.86
CA GLU A 233 13.41 24.43 3.97
C GLU A 233 11.95 24.91 3.97
N PHE A 234 11.14 24.40 3.03
CA PHE A 234 9.72 24.75 2.93
C PHE A 234 8.99 24.45 4.22
N ARG A 235 9.22 23.26 4.78
CA ARG A 235 8.59 22.87 6.04
C ARG A 235 9.05 23.74 7.20
N GLN A 236 10.34 24.05 7.28
CA GLN A 236 10.86 24.92 8.34
C GLN A 236 10.24 26.32 8.26
N LEU A 237 10.13 26.90 7.07
CA LEU A 237 9.47 28.19 6.86
C LEU A 237 7.99 28.11 7.22
N TYR A 238 7.31 27.06 6.79
CA TYR A 238 5.89 26.86 7.05
C TYR A 238 5.58 26.66 8.54
N THR A 239 6.48 26.02 9.30
CA THR A 239 6.32 25.78 10.75
C THR A 239 6.95 26.86 11.63
N GLY A 240 7.56 27.90 11.05
CA GLY A 240 8.18 29.00 11.81
C GLY A 240 9.50 28.62 12.49
N THR A 241 10.15 27.54 12.05
CA THR A 241 11.40 27.02 12.64
C THR A 241 12.62 27.27 11.75
N HIS A 242 12.46 28.04 10.65
CA HIS A 242 13.58 28.34 9.76
C HIS A 242 14.51 29.36 10.42
N PRO A 243 15.85 29.16 10.42
CA PRO A 243 16.79 30.10 11.03
C PRO A 243 16.66 31.54 10.51
N GLY A 244 16.34 31.70 9.22
CA GLY A 244 16.11 33.02 8.60
C GLY A 244 14.88 33.78 9.14
N GLN A 245 13.99 33.13 9.89
CA GLN A 245 12.86 33.77 10.56
C GLN A 245 13.19 34.23 11.98
N ALA A 246 14.30 33.76 12.59
CA ALA A 246 14.68 34.10 13.96
C ALA A 246 14.88 35.62 14.16
N ARG A 247 15.36 36.31 13.11
CA ARG A 247 15.52 37.77 13.08
C ARG A 247 14.22 38.56 13.25
N PHE A 248 13.07 37.93 13.07
CA PHE A 248 11.76 38.56 13.23
C PHE A 248 11.16 38.35 14.63
N ALA A 249 11.85 37.61 15.50
CA ALA A 249 11.38 37.34 16.86
C ALA A 249 11.17 38.65 17.64
N GLY A 250 10.05 38.76 18.35
CA GLY A 250 9.69 39.95 19.12
C GLY A 250 9.20 41.16 18.30
N LEU A 251 9.41 41.18 16.98
CA LEU A 251 9.02 42.33 16.15
C LEU A 251 7.51 42.33 15.80
N PRO A 252 6.84 43.50 15.82
CA PRO A 252 5.51 43.69 15.25
C PRO A 252 5.46 43.39 13.76
N ARG A 253 4.27 43.02 13.24
CA ARG A 253 4.07 42.60 11.84
C ARG A 253 4.63 43.58 10.80
N THR A 254 4.34 44.88 10.97
CA THR A 254 4.79 45.92 10.03
C THR A 254 6.32 46.07 10.04
N GLU A 255 6.96 45.92 11.21
CA GLU A 255 8.41 46.02 11.32
C GLU A 255 9.11 44.82 10.69
N ARG A 256 8.53 43.61 10.83
CA ARG A 256 9.00 42.42 10.10
C ARG A 256 8.96 42.64 8.59
N LEU A 257 7.85 43.16 8.07
CA LEU A 257 7.69 43.46 6.66
C LEU A 257 8.72 44.50 6.20
N ASN A 258 8.85 45.62 6.90
CA ASN A 258 9.80 46.67 6.54
C ASN A 258 11.25 46.15 6.53
N LEU A 259 11.63 45.33 7.52
CA LEU A 259 12.93 44.69 7.57
C LEU A 259 13.15 43.75 6.36
N PHE A 260 12.15 42.92 6.05
CA PHE A 260 12.20 42.03 4.90
C PHE A 260 12.32 42.80 3.57
N LEU A 261 11.49 43.84 3.35
CA LEU A 261 11.52 44.63 2.12
C LEU A 261 12.86 45.36 1.96
N ARG A 262 13.44 45.90 3.05
CA ARG A 262 14.76 46.51 3.02
C ARG A 262 15.84 45.52 2.60
N ASP A 263 15.80 44.30 3.12
CA ASP A 263 16.75 43.24 2.73
C ASP A 263 16.55 42.76 1.30
N ALA A 264 15.30 42.61 0.87
CA ALA A 264 14.97 42.22 -0.50
C ALA A 264 15.47 43.27 -1.50
N HIS A 265 15.29 44.57 -1.20
CA HIS A 265 15.84 45.65 -2.00
C HIS A 265 17.37 45.61 -2.08
N ARG A 266 18.05 45.35 -0.95
CA ARG A 266 19.53 45.26 -0.89
C ARG A 266 20.09 44.05 -1.65
N THR A 267 19.36 42.94 -1.67
CA THR A 267 19.83 41.66 -2.24
C THR A 267 19.29 41.38 -3.64
N GLY A 268 18.38 42.23 -4.14
CA GLY A 268 17.69 41.99 -5.41
C GLY A 268 16.69 40.83 -5.36
N ALA A 269 16.27 40.39 -4.16
CA ALA A 269 15.31 39.32 -4.02
C ALA A 269 13.89 39.79 -4.41
N ALA A 270 13.15 38.92 -5.08
CA ALA A 270 11.76 39.16 -5.46
C ALA A 270 10.78 38.81 -4.32
N LEU A 271 9.59 39.40 -4.36
CA LEU A 271 8.46 38.99 -3.52
C LEU A 271 7.88 37.66 -4.03
N PRO A 272 7.34 36.78 -3.16
CA PRO A 272 6.67 35.56 -3.61
C PRO A 272 5.40 35.94 -4.39
N GLY A 273 5.22 35.36 -5.57
CA GLY A 273 4.06 35.62 -6.41
C GLY A 273 3.02 34.52 -6.38
N ASP A 274 1.83 34.86 -6.85
CA ASP A 274 0.73 33.94 -7.08
C ASP A 274 0.84 33.30 -8.48
N PRO A 275 1.03 31.98 -8.59
CA PRO A 275 1.17 31.30 -9.89
C PRO A 275 -0.08 31.40 -10.76
N GLU A 276 -1.27 31.61 -10.17
CA GLU A 276 -2.52 31.75 -10.91
C GLU A 276 -2.79 33.19 -11.35
N ASN A 277 -2.12 34.17 -10.72
CA ASN A 277 -2.31 35.60 -10.98
C ASN A 277 -0.95 36.30 -11.17
N PRO A 278 -0.35 36.22 -12.38
CA PRO A 278 0.97 36.77 -12.65
C PRO A 278 1.10 38.25 -12.24
N GLY A 279 2.13 38.55 -11.45
CA GLY A 279 2.41 39.89 -10.92
C GLY A 279 1.75 40.21 -9.58
N ALA A 280 0.81 39.38 -9.10
CA ALA A 280 0.23 39.52 -7.77
C ALA A 280 1.11 38.87 -6.69
N ILE A 281 1.21 39.50 -5.53
CA ILE A 281 1.96 38.98 -4.37
C ILE A 281 1.16 37.84 -3.72
N ASP A 282 1.79 36.68 -3.52
CA ASP A 282 1.23 35.64 -2.65
C ASP A 282 1.44 36.03 -1.19
N TYR A 283 0.41 36.63 -0.59
CA TYR A 283 0.43 37.07 0.81
C TYR A 283 0.52 35.93 1.82
N LYS A 284 0.14 34.71 1.46
CA LYS A 284 0.30 33.53 2.32
C LYS A 284 1.79 33.17 2.40
N TYR A 285 2.51 33.15 1.28
CA TYR A 285 3.95 32.87 1.29
C TYR A 285 4.79 34.06 1.75
N LEU A 286 4.35 35.31 1.53
CA LEU A 286 4.98 36.46 2.17
C LEU A 286 4.85 36.37 3.70
N ALA A 287 3.67 36.04 4.23
CA ALA A 287 3.50 35.81 5.66
C ALA A 287 4.40 34.67 6.17
N CYS A 288 4.55 33.61 5.39
CA CYS A 288 5.47 32.51 5.68
C CYS A 288 6.91 33.01 5.82
N LEU A 289 7.44 33.79 4.87
CA LEU A 289 8.79 34.37 4.95
C LEU A 289 8.99 35.26 6.19
N LEU A 290 7.96 35.96 6.63
CA LEU A 290 7.97 36.84 7.81
C LEU A 290 7.83 36.08 9.16
N GLY A 291 7.75 34.75 9.14
CA GLY A 291 7.53 33.94 10.35
C GLY A 291 6.16 34.23 11.00
N LEU A 292 5.16 34.58 10.19
CA LEU A 292 3.77 34.76 10.60
C LEU A 292 2.98 33.47 10.31
N PRO A 293 1.79 33.29 10.91
CA PRO A 293 0.91 32.18 10.54
C PRO A 293 0.68 32.16 9.01
N VAL A 294 0.74 30.98 8.39
CA VAL A 294 0.66 30.83 6.93
C VAL A 294 -0.80 30.90 6.45
N LEU A 295 -1.37 32.10 6.54
CA LEU A 295 -2.74 32.44 6.16
C LEU A 295 -2.69 33.71 5.31
N SER A 296 -3.58 33.82 4.32
CA SER A 296 -3.62 35.01 3.45
C SER A 296 -3.90 36.29 4.25
N ASN A 297 -4.73 36.23 5.29
CA ASN A 297 -5.08 37.37 6.14
C ASN A 297 -4.08 37.67 7.27
N SER A 298 -2.92 37.00 7.31
CA SER A 298 -1.88 37.29 8.31
C SER A 298 -1.28 38.69 8.18
N LEU A 299 -1.38 39.28 7.00
CA LEU A 299 -1.07 40.69 6.73
C LEU A 299 -2.38 41.44 6.44
N GLY A 300 -2.66 42.46 7.26
CA GLY A 300 -3.78 43.38 7.05
C GLY A 300 -3.55 44.35 5.90
N LEU A 301 -4.57 45.15 5.56
CA LEU A 301 -4.55 46.04 4.38
C LEU A 301 -3.35 47.00 4.34
N GLY A 302 -3.01 47.63 5.47
CA GLY A 302 -1.87 48.57 5.53
C GLY A 302 -0.54 47.94 5.10
N PRO A 303 -0.07 46.86 5.77
CA PRO A 303 1.12 46.12 5.33
C PRO A 303 1.08 45.64 3.88
N ARG A 304 -0.08 45.25 3.36
CA ARG A 304 -0.21 44.84 1.95
C ARG A 304 0.06 46.01 1.00
N SER A 305 -0.55 47.17 1.24
CA SER A 305 -0.29 48.38 0.46
C SER A 305 1.19 48.81 0.52
N ILE A 306 1.87 48.59 1.65
CA ILE A 306 3.32 48.85 1.77
C ILE A 306 4.12 47.88 0.87
N ALA A 307 3.78 46.59 0.86
CA ALA A 307 4.45 45.61 0.00
C ALA A 307 4.22 45.92 -1.49
N GLU A 308 3.00 46.26 -1.89
CA GLU A 308 2.65 46.67 -3.25
C GLU A 308 3.39 47.94 -3.70
N ALA A 309 3.52 48.93 -2.81
CA ALA A 309 4.22 50.18 -3.09
C ALA A 309 5.76 50.08 -3.00
N SER A 310 6.31 48.90 -2.64
CA SER A 310 7.75 48.75 -2.39
C SER A 310 8.63 48.84 -3.65
N GLY A 311 8.04 48.65 -4.84
CA GLY A 311 8.76 48.59 -6.12
C GLY A 311 9.64 47.35 -6.29
N ILE A 312 9.57 46.37 -5.38
CA ILE A 312 10.30 45.11 -5.50
C ILE A 312 9.58 44.22 -6.52
N PRO A 313 10.30 43.59 -7.48
CA PRO A 313 9.70 42.66 -8.42
C PRO A 313 8.97 41.51 -7.75
N VAL A 314 7.83 41.10 -8.31
CA VAL A 314 7.09 39.92 -7.86
C VAL A 314 7.48 38.74 -8.75
N ALA A 315 7.92 37.64 -8.12
CA ALA A 315 8.26 36.42 -8.82
C ALA A 315 7.02 35.73 -9.41
N GLY A 316 7.19 34.76 -10.31
CA GLY A 316 6.05 34.00 -10.84
C GLY A 316 5.44 32.98 -9.86
N ASP A 317 6.13 32.68 -8.76
CA ASP A 317 5.71 31.76 -7.69
C ASP A 317 6.61 32.03 -6.46
N PHE A 318 6.47 31.22 -5.41
CA PHE A 318 7.37 31.15 -4.28
C PHE A 318 8.48 30.11 -4.51
N PHE A 319 9.67 30.60 -4.87
CA PHE A 319 10.88 29.79 -5.09
C PHE A 319 11.55 29.36 -3.77
N ILE A 320 12.05 28.13 -3.73
CA ILE A 320 12.67 27.52 -2.56
C ILE A 320 13.82 26.58 -2.91
N GLY A 321 14.81 26.49 -2.01
CA GLY A 321 16.00 25.68 -2.18
C GLY A 321 16.96 26.23 -3.23
N SER A 322 17.95 25.40 -3.56
CA SER A 322 18.94 25.65 -4.61
C SER A 322 18.97 24.47 -5.57
N VAL A 323 19.41 24.73 -6.81
CA VAL A 323 19.68 23.68 -7.79
C VAL A 323 21.17 23.38 -7.74
N THR A 324 21.52 22.18 -7.28
CA THR A 324 22.92 21.72 -7.20
C THR A 324 23.16 20.48 -8.05
N GLY A 325 22.12 19.70 -8.31
CA GLY A 325 22.16 18.50 -9.14
C GLY A 325 22.44 18.78 -10.61
N GLN A 326 23.06 17.81 -11.28
CA GLN A 326 23.30 17.88 -12.71
C GLN A 326 22.81 16.63 -13.44
N VAL A 327 22.23 16.83 -14.61
CA VAL A 327 21.90 15.76 -15.56
C VAL A 327 22.67 16.03 -16.84
N ASP A 328 23.45 15.04 -17.29
CA ASP A 328 24.32 15.14 -18.47
C ASP A 328 25.25 16.38 -18.46
N GLY A 329 25.80 16.70 -17.28
CA GLY A 329 26.75 17.80 -17.08
C GLY A 329 26.13 19.20 -17.05
N ARG A 330 24.81 19.31 -16.98
CA ARG A 330 24.08 20.59 -16.87
C ARG A 330 23.19 20.59 -15.63
N PRO A 331 22.95 21.74 -14.98
CA PRO A 331 21.92 21.82 -13.95
C PRO A 331 20.61 21.19 -14.45
N TRP A 332 19.98 20.36 -13.63
CA TRP A 332 18.77 19.64 -14.05
C TRP A 332 17.57 20.56 -14.31
N ARG A 333 17.68 21.83 -13.90
CA ARG A 333 16.76 22.94 -14.19
C ARG A 333 17.45 24.30 -13.98
N ASP A 334 16.88 25.35 -14.57
CA ASP A 334 17.49 26.71 -14.55
C ASP A 334 17.11 27.56 -13.34
N LYS A 335 15.97 27.27 -12.70
CA LYS A 335 15.43 28.02 -11.56
C LYS A 335 15.24 27.11 -10.36
N PRO A 336 15.26 27.63 -9.12
CA PRO A 336 14.89 26.85 -7.95
C PRO A 336 13.49 26.22 -8.06
N ILE A 337 13.20 25.29 -7.16
CA ILE A 337 11.91 24.61 -7.09
C ILE A 337 10.87 25.60 -6.57
N THR A 338 9.65 25.57 -7.09
CA THR A 338 8.55 26.37 -6.55
C THR A 338 7.75 25.62 -5.50
N ALA A 339 7.08 26.35 -4.60
CA ALA A 339 6.23 25.75 -3.59
C ALA A 339 5.02 25.00 -4.17
N SER A 340 4.57 25.37 -5.38
CA SER A 340 3.45 24.71 -6.06
C SER A 340 3.82 23.34 -6.63
N GLU A 341 5.00 23.19 -7.23
CA GLU A 341 5.46 21.92 -7.83
C GLU A 341 6.12 20.97 -6.81
N LEU A 342 6.64 21.52 -5.70
CA LEU A 342 7.40 20.76 -4.71
C LEU A 342 6.69 19.49 -4.19
N PRO A 343 5.37 19.50 -3.87
CA PRO A 343 4.68 18.29 -3.44
C PRO A 343 4.71 17.17 -4.48
N GLU A 344 4.64 17.51 -5.78
CA GLU A 344 4.72 16.54 -6.86
C GLU A 344 6.12 15.93 -6.96
N LEU A 345 7.16 16.78 -6.94
CA LEU A 345 8.56 16.35 -6.99
C LEU A 345 8.92 15.40 -5.84
N VAL A 346 8.43 15.66 -4.62
CA VAL A 346 8.66 14.76 -3.47
C VAL A 346 8.10 13.36 -3.75
N TRP A 347 6.95 13.26 -4.43
CA TRP A 347 6.40 11.95 -4.82
C TRP A 347 7.13 11.30 -5.99
N VAL A 348 7.65 12.09 -6.95
CA VAL A 348 8.52 11.59 -8.03
C VAL A 348 9.78 10.95 -7.43
N VAL A 349 10.46 11.64 -6.53
CA VAL A 349 11.64 11.11 -5.80
C VAL A 349 11.26 9.86 -5.01
N THR A 350 10.13 9.88 -4.30
CA THR A 350 9.67 8.69 -3.55
C THR A 350 9.42 7.49 -4.48
N ALA A 351 8.87 7.71 -5.68
CA ALA A 351 8.65 6.66 -6.67
C ALA A 351 9.95 6.14 -7.28
N ALA A 352 10.93 7.01 -7.56
CA ALA A 352 12.26 6.61 -7.99
C ALA A 352 12.95 5.72 -6.94
N CYS A 353 12.91 6.10 -5.66
CA CYS A 353 13.38 5.26 -4.57
C CYS A 353 12.64 3.91 -4.52
N PHE A 354 11.31 3.90 -4.73
CA PHE A 354 10.54 2.66 -4.76
C PHE A 354 10.97 1.72 -5.90
N VAL A 355 11.27 2.26 -7.08
CA VAL A 355 11.82 1.50 -8.23
C VAL A 355 13.15 0.87 -7.85
N ILE A 356 14.11 1.66 -7.35
CA ILE A 356 15.44 1.18 -6.96
C ILE A 356 15.34 0.09 -5.90
N VAL A 357 14.61 0.34 -4.81
CA VAL A 357 14.49 -0.63 -3.72
C VAL A 357 13.76 -1.88 -4.20
N SER A 358 12.68 -1.76 -4.97
CA SER A 358 11.93 -2.92 -5.46
C SER A 358 12.69 -3.74 -6.50
N TYR A 359 13.42 -3.06 -7.37
CA TYR A 359 14.16 -3.71 -8.44
C TYR A 359 15.46 -4.29 -7.91
N LEU A 360 16.32 -3.56 -7.20
CA LEU A 360 17.68 -4.01 -6.87
C LEU A 360 17.81 -4.88 -5.61
N SER A 361 16.82 -4.88 -4.71
CA SER A 361 16.89 -5.71 -3.48
C SER A 361 16.39 -7.15 -3.65
N GLY A 362 15.64 -7.43 -4.72
CA GLY A 362 14.93 -8.71 -4.89
C GLY A 362 13.81 -8.97 -3.87
N MET A 363 13.47 -8.00 -3.03
CA MET A 363 12.37 -8.06 -2.07
C MET A 363 11.02 -8.18 -2.79
N ARG A 364 10.02 -8.76 -2.12
CA ARG A 364 8.64 -8.74 -2.63
C ARG A 364 8.05 -7.35 -2.46
N PRO A 365 7.12 -6.92 -3.33
CA PRO A 365 6.47 -5.62 -3.20
C PRO A 365 5.89 -5.32 -1.81
N GLY A 366 5.21 -6.30 -1.21
CA GLY A 366 4.67 -6.13 0.13
C GLY A 366 5.75 -5.98 1.21
N GLU A 367 6.92 -6.61 1.03
CA GLU A 367 8.08 -6.46 1.92
C GLU A 367 8.65 -5.03 1.77
N VAL A 368 8.86 -4.57 0.54
CA VAL A 368 9.35 -3.21 0.24
C VAL A 368 8.41 -2.13 0.77
N SER A 369 7.11 -2.23 0.48
CA SER A 369 6.13 -1.27 0.97
C SER A 369 6.14 -1.18 2.50
N ASN A 370 6.44 -2.26 3.22
CA ASN A 370 6.42 -2.27 4.69
C ASN A 370 7.80 -2.03 5.32
N LEU A 371 8.80 -1.59 4.53
CA LEU A 371 10.07 -1.14 5.08
C LEU A 371 9.84 0.08 5.98
N ARG A 372 10.56 0.06 7.11
CA ARG A 372 10.53 1.09 8.13
C ARG A 372 11.85 1.84 8.16
N ARG A 373 11.82 3.05 8.70
CA ARG A 373 13.01 3.81 9.07
C ARG A 373 13.93 2.97 9.96
N GLY A 374 15.23 3.13 9.76
CA GLY A 374 16.27 2.37 10.45
C GLY A 374 16.43 0.97 9.89
N CYS A 375 15.91 0.68 8.69
CA CYS A 375 16.09 -0.64 8.08
C CYS A 375 17.46 -0.85 7.44
N ARG A 376 18.32 0.16 7.36
CA ARG A 376 19.69 -0.01 6.87
C ARG A 376 20.57 -0.61 7.97
N ALA A 377 21.40 -1.57 7.59
CA ALA A 377 22.44 -2.14 8.44
C ALA A 377 23.65 -2.50 7.58
N GLU A 378 24.76 -2.81 8.23
CA GLU A 378 25.95 -3.37 7.61
C GLU A 378 26.32 -4.64 8.35
N ASP A 379 26.77 -5.65 7.61
CA ASP A 379 27.33 -6.85 8.21
C ASP A 379 28.72 -6.50 8.80
N PRO A 380 28.95 -6.70 10.11
CA PRO A 380 30.17 -6.24 10.77
C PRO A 380 31.43 -6.99 10.31
N ASP A 381 31.28 -8.21 9.79
CA ASP A 381 32.40 -9.07 9.41
C ASP A 381 32.77 -8.88 7.93
N SER A 382 31.78 -8.79 7.05
CA SER A 382 31.98 -8.70 5.60
C SER A 382 31.87 -7.28 5.04
N GLY A 383 31.29 -6.33 5.78
CA GLY A 383 30.96 -4.99 5.30
C GLY A 383 29.83 -4.96 4.26
N GLU A 384 29.12 -6.08 4.07
CA GLU A 384 27.98 -6.14 3.16
C GLU A 384 26.86 -5.20 3.61
N LEU A 385 26.29 -4.46 2.66
CA LEU A 385 25.16 -3.58 2.92
C LEU A 385 23.89 -4.42 3.07
N LEU A 386 23.19 -4.27 4.19
CA LEU A 386 22.01 -5.02 4.53
C LEU A 386 20.76 -4.13 4.61
N VAL A 387 19.62 -4.70 4.26
CA VAL A 387 18.29 -4.17 4.56
C VAL A 387 17.57 -5.11 5.52
N LEU A 388 17.07 -4.57 6.62
CA LEU A 388 16.34 -5.26 7.67
C LEU A 388 14.84 -5.07 7.47
N GLY A 389 14.08 -6.16 7.41
CA GLY A 389 12.62 -6.09 7.28
C GLY A 389 11.95 -7.43 7.52
N HIS A 390 10.64 -7.47 7.32
CA HIS A 390 9.82 -8.64 7.58
C HIS A 390 9.44 -9.34 6.28
N ARG A 391 9.70 -10.65 6.19
CA ARG A 391 9.40 -11.42 4.98
C ARG A 391 7.90 -11.58 4.73
N GLY A 392 7.56 -11.60 3.45
CA GLY A 392 6.24 -11.32 2.88
C GLY A 392 5.29 -12.49 2.74
N LYS A 393 5.72 -13.71 3.09
CA LYS A 393 4.92 -14.94 2.90
C LYS A 393 5.27 -15.99 3.94
N GLY A 394 4.23 -16.65 4.45
CA GLY A 394 4.34 -17.75 5.41
C GLY A 394 3.22 -17.68 6.44
N HIS A 395 2.91 -18.81 7.06
CA HIS A 395 1.90 -18.92 8.12
C HIS A 395 2.31 -18.25 9.43
N ASN A 396 3.61 -18.04 9.65
CA ASN A 396 4.14 -17.35 10.83
C ASN A 396 3.88 -15.82 10.81
N ARG A 397 3.30 -15.30 9.72
CA ARG A 397 3.13 -13.87 9.49
C ARG A 397 1.96 -13.32 10.31
N THR A 398 2.27 -12.57 11.36
CA THR A 398 1.29 -12.08 12.34
C THR A 398 1.35 -10.56 12.49
N ALA A 399 0.25 -9.94 12.93
CA ALA A 399 0.21 -8.48 13.15
C ALA A 399 1.18 -8.00 14.24
N ALA A 400 1.60 -8.92 15.12
CA ALA A 400 2.61 -8.67 16.14
C ALA A 400 4.06 -8.65 15.58
N GLU A 401 4.31 -9.16 14.36
CA GLU A 401 5.67 -9.23 13.81
C GLU A 401 6.31 -7.86 13.59
N SER A 402 5.54 -6.77 13.48
CA SER A 402 6.08 -5.44 13.20
C SER A 402 7.04 -4.88 14.26
N HIS A 403 7.19 -5.57 15.41
CA HIS A 403 8.12 -5.23 16.50
C HIS A 403 9.11 -6.36 16.81
N ARG A 404 9.07 -7.48 16.08
CA ARG A 404 10.11 -8.52 16.21
C ARG A 404 11.37 -8.05 15.49
N PRO A 405 12.57 -8.49 15.91
CA PRO A 405 13.78 -8.30 15.12
C PRO A 405 13.56 -8.84 13.70
N ALA A 406 14.13 -8.17 12.70
CA ALA A 406 14.05 -8.62 11.31
C ALA A 406 14.53 -10.07 11.21
N SER A 407 13.72 -10.94 10.62
CA SER A 407 13.92 -12.39 10.71
C SER A 407 14.97 -12.94 9.72
N ARG A 408 15.48 -12.09 8.82
CA ARG A 408 16.68 -12.24 7.99
C ARG A 408 16.93 -10.96 7.17
N PRO A 409 18.17 -10.44 7.11
CA PRO A 409 18.51 -9.30 6.25
C PRO A 409 18.47 -9.69 4.76
N TRP A 410 18.33 -8.68 3.90
CA TRP A 410 18.65 -8.77 2.47
C TRP A 410 19.99 -8.09 2.23
N ALA A 411 20.96 -8.79 1.64
CA ALA A 411 22.15 -8.16 1.09
C ALA A 411 21.76 -7.34 -0.14
N VAL A 412 22.21 -6.09 -0.21
CA VAL A 412 21.82 -5.13 -1.25
C VAL A 412 23.03 -4.36 -1.77
N VAL A 413 22.83 -3.65 -2.88
CA VAL A 413 23.83 -2.75 -3.47
C VAL A 413 23.67 -1.32 -2.95
N ARG A 414 24.74 -0.52 -3.06
CA ARG A 414 24.81 0.88 -2.58
C ARG A 414 23.63 1.78 -3.00
N PRO A 415 23.12 1.73 -4.25
CA PRO A 415 21.95 2.52 -4.64
C PRO A 415 20.70 2.28 -3.78
N VAL A 416 20.52 1.06 -3.24
CA VAL A 416 19.41 0.76 -2.34
C VAL A 416 19.56 1.51 -1.01
N HIS A 417 20.78 1.55 -0.45
CA HIS A 417 21.06 2.32 0.76
C HIS A 417 20.91 3.82 0.54
N GLN A 418 21.37 4.35 -0.60
CA GLN A 418 21.20 5.77 -0.96
C GLN A 418 19.72 6.15 -1.10
N ALA A 419 18.92 5.31 -1.78
CA ALA A 419 17.49 5.52 -1.89
C ALA A 419 16.77 5.52 -0.53
N ILE A 420 17.16 4.61 0.38
CA ILE A 420 16.61 4.56 1.74
C ILE A 420 17.05 5.77 2.56
N ASP A 421 18.32 6.19 2.48
CA ASP A 421 18.82 7.40 3.14
C ASP A 421 18.04 8.64 2.73
N LEU A 422 17.82 8.78 1.42
CA LEU A 422 17.07 9.88 0.86
C LEU A 422 15.63 9.89 1.40
N LEU A 423 14.93 8.75 1.41
CA LEU A 423 13.58 8.65 2.01
C LEU A 423 13.57 8.99 3.50
N GLU A 424 14.57 8.50 4.26
CA GLU A 424 14.70 8.75 5.69
C GLU A 424 14.96 10.24 5.99
N THR A 425 15.62 10.96 5.10
CA THR A 425 15.91 12.38 5.26
C THR A 425 14.83 13.29 4.64
N LEU A 426 13.99 12.75 3.75
CA LEU A 426 12.88 13.45 3.08
C LEU A 426 11.65 13.62 3.98
N HIS A 427 11.30 12.63 4.80
CA HIS A 427 10.12 12.72 5.67
C HIS A 427 10.27 11.95 6.98
N ALA A 428 9.62 12.38 8.06
CA ALA A 428 9.78 11.78 9.39
C ALA A 428 8.85 10.58 9.70
N THR A 429 8.11 10.04 8.74
CA THR A 429 7.26 8.87 9.00
C THR A 429 8.08 7.62 9.30
N ASP A 430 7.47 6.69 10.04
CA ASP A 430 8.06 5.38 10.36
C ASP A 430 8.14 4.48 9.11
N LEU A 431 7.07 4.38 8.33
CA LEU A 431 7.12 3.73 7.01
C LEU A 431 7.91 4.58 6.00
N LEU A 432 8.73 3.93 5.17
CA LEU A 432 9.47 4.58 4.08
C LEU A 432 8.59 4.97 2.88
N PHE A 433 7.46 4.27 2.67
CA PHE A 433 6.54 4.53 1.56
C PHE A 433 5.13 4.86 2.06
N PRO A 434 4.94 5.99 2.76
CA PRO A 434 3.65 6.33 3.34
C PRO A 434 2.62 6.67 2.26
N THR A 435 1.33 6.46 2.57
CA THR A 435 0.24 6.90 1.68
C THR A 435 0.06 8.42 1.64
N ARG A 436 0.55 9.14 2.66
CA ARG A 436 0.50 10.59 2.82
C ARG A 436 1.79 11.08 3.45
N LEU A 437 2.31 12.20 2.96
CA LEU A 437 3.47 12.85 3.54
C LEU A 437 3.04 13.84 4.64
N PRO A 438 3.84 14.02 5.70
CA PRO A 438 3.56 15.02 6.73
C PRO A 438 3.42 16.42 6.11
N GLY A 439 2.33 17.14 6.41
CA GLY A 439 2.12 18.50 5.91
C GLY A 439 1.25 18.60 4.65
N SER A 440 0.86 17.50 3.99
CA SER A 440 -0.21 17.55 2.97
C SER A 440 -1.53 17.89 3.68
N SER A 441 -2.17 18.98 3.29
CA SER A 441 -3.37 19.59 3.88
C SER A 441 -4.40 18.65 4.53
N GLY A 442 -4.88 19.05 5.72
CA GLY A 442 -6.23 18.72 6.21
C GLY A 442 -6.35 17.49 7.12
N ARG A 443 -6.64 17.77 8.40
CA ARG A 443 -6.89 16.83 9.52
C ARG A 443 -5.65 16.10 10.06
N LYS A 444 -5.40 16.33 11.36
CA LYS A 444 -4.66 15.42 12.25
C LYS A 444 -5.38 14.06 12.28
N SER A 445 -5.22 13.27 11.22
CA SER A 445 -5.64 11.88 11.26
C SER A 445 -4.73 11.16 12.25
N ARG A 446 -5.30 10.57 13.30
CA ARG A 446 -4.60 9.65 14.22
C ARG A 446 -3.94 8.46 13.50
N ARG A 447 -4.16 8.31 12.18
CA ARG A 447 -3.57 7.30 11.28
C ARG A 447 -2.56 7.87 10.26
N MET A 448 -1.95 9.01 10.54
CA MET A 448 -0.89 9.55 9.69
C MET A 448 0.36 8.66 9.77
N GLY A 449 0.84 8.14 8.63
CA GLY A 449 2.03 7.28 8.58
C GLY A 449 1.82 5.79 8.94
N THR A 450 0.58 5.32 9.10
CA THR A 450 0.27 3.91 9.46
C THR A 450 -0.20 3.05 8.28
N LEU A 451 -0.26 3.63 7.08
CA LEU A 451 -0.62 2.97 5.83
C LEU A 451 0.45 3.24 4.78
N THR A 452 0.85 2.20 4.07
CA THR A 452 1.83 2.24 2.99
C THR A 452 1.18 1.96 1.63
N TRP A 453 1.95 2.07 0.55
CA TRP A 453 1.54 1.89 -0.83
C TRP A 453 0.97 0.48 -1.08
N GLY A 454 -0.34 0.44 -1.32
CA GLY A 454 -0.99 -0.69 -1.98
C GLY A 454 -0.86 -0.62 -3.51
N SER A 455 -1.40 -1.61 -4.22
CA SER A 455 -1.29 -1.72 -5.69
C SER A 455 -1.71 -0.46 -6.44
N SER A 456 -2.89 0.10 -6.16
CA SER A 456 -3.41 1.28 -6.89
C SER A 456 -2.57 2.53 -6.68
N LYS A 457 -2.10 2.78 -5.44
CA LYS A 457 -1.19 3.91 -5.17
C LYS A 457 0.13 3.68 -5.90
N THR A 458 0.69 2.48 -5.82
CA THR A 458 1.95 2.17 -6.51
C THR A 458 1.87 2.40 -8.01
N ILE A 459 0.82 1.92 -8.68
CA ILE A 459 0.61 2.16 -10.12
C ILE A 459 0.60 3.66 -10.41
N ARG A 460 -0.15 4.44 -9.62
CA ARG A 460 -0.25 5.90 -9.81
C ARG A 460 1.08 6.62 -9.60
N GLU A 461 1.83 6.30 -8.55
CA GLU A 461 3.11 6.99 -8.31
C GLU A 461 4.18 6.57 -9.34
N LEU A 462 4.16 5.33 -9.84
CA LEU A 462 5.02 4.90 -10.97
C LEU A 462 4.64 5.60 -12.27
N GLN A 463 3.35 5.81 -12.53
CA GLN A 463 2.90 6.59 -13.69
C GLN A 463 3.33 8.05 -13.56
N ARG A 464 3.17 8.66 -12.38
CA ARG A 464 3.66 10.03 -12.10
C ARG A 464 5.15 10.16 -12.39
N LEU A 465 5.97 9.21 -11.94
CA LEU A 465 7.41 9.21 -12.24
C LEU A 465 7.65 9.19 -13.75
N GLN A 466 7.01 8.28 -14.48
CA GLN A 466 7.15 8.17 -15.92
C GLN A 466 6.71 9.45 -16.65
N ASP A 467 5.55 10.00 -16.29
CA ASP A 467 4.99 11.20 -16.91
C ASP A 467 5.88 12.42 -16.66
N TRP A 468 6.35 12.59 -15.42
CA TRP A 468 7.23 13.70 -15.06
C TRP A 468 8.58 13.64 -15.77
N VAL A 469 9.21 12.46 -15.84
CA VAL A 469 10.46 12.31 -16.58
C VAL A 469 10.25 12.62 -18.06
N ASN A 470 9.18 12.08 -18.66
CA ASN A 470 8.90 12.27 -20.08
C ASN A 470 8.50 13.71 -20.44
N SER A 471 7.90 14.47 -19.52
CA SER A 471 7.58 15.89 -19.74
C SER A 471 8.76 16.81 -19.49
N THR A 472 9.66 16.46 -18.56
CA THR A 472 10.79 17.30 -18.15
C THR A 472 12.03 17.06 -19.01
N PHE A 473 12.29 15.80 -19.36
CA PHE A 473 13.50 15.38 -20.07
C PHE A 473 13.13 14.71 -21.38
N THR A 474 13.15 15.49 -22.46
CA THR A 474 12.93 14.96 -23.82
C THR A 474 14.29 14.59 -24.45
N PRO A 475 14.48 13.35 -24.93
CA PRO A 475 15.70 12.96 -25.62
C PRO A 475 15.96 13.80 -26.87
N THR A 476 17.23 14.10 -27.15
CA THR A 476 17.64 14.89 -28.32
C THR A 476 17.30 14.22 -29.66
N GLU A 477 17.25 12.88 -29.68
CA GLU A 477 16.92 12.08 -30.86
C GLU A 477 15.40 11.97 -31.12
N GLY A 478 14.57 12.61 -30.28
CA GLY A 478 13.11 12.46 -30.29
C GLY A 478 12.63 11.20 -29.54
N GLY A 479 11.33 11.16 -29.23
CA GLY A 479 10.70 10.08 -28.46
C GLY A 479 10.50 10.42 -26.98
N VAL A 480 10.35 9.38 -26.15
CA VAL A 480 10.12 9.52 -24.70
C VAL A 480 11.29 8.94 -23.93
N ALA A 481 11.69 9.60 -22.84
CA ALA A 481 12.81 9.17 -22.00
C ALA A 481 12.58 7.81 -21.32
N ILE A 482 11.34 7.51 -20.93
CA ILE A 482 10.93 6.21 -20.39
C ILE A 482 9.72 5.70 -21.22
N PRO A 483 9.94 4.75 -22.15
CA PRO A 483 8.87 4.17 -22.94
C PRO A 483 7.80 3.46 -22.10
N PRO A 484 6.51 3.52 -22.46
CA PRO A 484 5.47 2.73 -21.79
C PRO A 484 5.73 1.23 -21.99
N ASP A 485 5.43 0.44 -20.97
CA ASP A 485 5.56 -1.02 -21.07
C ASP A 485 4.47 -1.59 -22.02
N PRO A 486 4.84 -2.42 -23.01
CA PRO A 486 3.92 -2.86 -24.07
C PRO A 486 2.86 -3.85 -23.59
N ILE A 487 3.03 -4.46 -22.40
CA ILE A 487 2.12 -5.50 -21.92
C ILE A 487 1.01 -4.90 -21.06
N LYS A 488 1.39 -4.05 -20.10
CA LYS A 488 0.48 -3.38 -19.17
C LYS A 488 1.21 -2.33 -18.35
N HIS A 489 0.44 -1.52 -17.62
CA HIS A 489 1.00 -0.59 -16.64
C HIS A 489 2.02 -1.24 -15.69
N LEU A 490 2.99 -0.42 -15.27
CA LEU A 490 3.98 -0.81 -14.29
C LEU A 490 3.29 -1.20 -12.98
N HIS A 491 3.63 -2.38 -12.47
CA HIS A 491 3.09 -2.89 -11.22
C HIS A 491 4.21 -3.51 -10.40
N ALA A 492 4.22 -3.24 -9.09
CA ALA A 492 5.33 -3.62 -8.23
C ALA A 492 5.70 -5.11 -8.31
N SER A 493 4.72 -6.00 -8.47
CA SER A 493 4.95 -7.45 -8.57
C SER A 493 5.73 -7.92 -9.81
N ARG A 494 6.02 -7.00 -10.74
CA ARG A 494 6.81 -7.28 -11.94
C ARG A 494 8.31 -7.06 -11.72
N PHE A 495 8.74 -6.12 -10.85
CA PHE A 495 10.16 -5.76 -10.64
C PHE A 495 11.06 -6.96 -10.27
N ARG A 496 10.73 -7.66 -9.18
CA ARG A 496 11.50 -8.84 -8.73
C ARG A 496 11.68 -9.92 -9.81
N ARG A 497 10.75 -10.02 -10.76
CA ARG A 497 10.80 -11.04 -11.83
C ARG A 497 11.64 -10.63 -13.02
N THR A 498 11.92 -9.33 -13.17
CA THR A 498 12.79 -8.79 -14.21
C THR A 498 14.27 -8.95 -13.84
N LEU A 499 14.65 -8.83 -12.56
CA LEU A 499 16.03 -9.10 -12.09
C LEU A 499 16.55 -10.50 -12.44
N ALA A 500 15.71 -11.52 -12.35
CA ALA A 500 16.12 -12.92 -12.43
C ALA A 500 16.65 -13.35 -13.83
N SER A 501 16.71 -12.45 -14.81
CA SER A 501 17.28 -12.69 -16.14
C SER A 501 18.46 -11.78 -16.50
N ALA A 502 18.92 -10.90 -15.60
CA ALA A 502 20.07 -10.02 -15.86
C ALA A 502 21.42 -10.73 -15.69
N ALA A 503 21.43 -12.05 -15.40
CA ALA A 503 22.62 -12.86 -15.57
C ALA A 503 22.86 -13.05 -17.08
N PRO A 504 24.05 -12.73 -17.62
CA PRO A 504 24.34 -13.02 -19.02
C PRO A 504 24.14 -14.51 -19.23
N ALA A 505 23.46 -14.87 -20.33
CA ALA A 505 23.37 -16.24 -20.78
C ALA A 505 24.80 -16.73 -21.04
N ALA A 506 25.42 -17.35 -20.03
CA ALA A 506 26.58 -18.18 -20.24
C ALA A 506 26.13 -19.25 -21.24
N SER A 507 26.72 -19.20 -22.42
CA SER A 507 26.54 -20.15 -23.50
C SER A 507 26.62 -21.57 -22.93
N SER A 508 25.48 -22.24 -22.84
CA SER A 508 25.43 -23.67 -22.55
C SER A 508 26.24 -24.40 -23.63
N PRO A 509 27.19 -25.28 -23.29
CA PRO A 509 27.80 -26.14 -24.29
C PRO A 509 26.73 -27.13 -24.82
N PRO A 510 26.85 -27.57 -26.08
CA PRO A 510 25.85 -28.44 -26.67
C PRO A 510 25.75 -29.77 -25.92
N PRO A 511 24.57 -30.41 -25.88
CA PRO A 511 24.39 -31.66 -25.16
C PRO A 511 25.22 -32.77 -25.81
N CYS A 512 26.16 -33.32 -25.04
CA CYS A 512 26.88 -34.54 -25.41
C CYS A 512 25.90 -35.72 -25.30
N ASN A 513 25.49 -36.25 -26.44
CA ASN A 513 24.71 -37.48 -26.53
C ASN A 513 25.60 -38.66 -26.14
N THR A 514 25.45 -39.16 -24.91
CA THR A 514 25.98 -40.47 -24.53
C THR A 514 24.82 -41.39 -24.17
N ALA A 515 24.38 -42.16 -25.16
CA ALA A 515 23.45 -43.26 -24.97
C ALA A 515 24.13 -44.36 -24.14
N ILE A 516 23.72 -44.53 -22.88
CA ILE A 516 24.09 -45.71 -22.09
C ILE A 516 22.96 -46.74 -22.21
N SER A 517 23.23 -47.72 -23.07
CA SER A 517 22.49 -48.97 -23.22
C SER A 517 22.48 -49.75 -21.90
N ARG A 518 21.30 -49.96 -21.31
CA ARG A 518 21.10 -50.99 -20.28
C ARG A 518 20.98 -52.35 -20.97
N ARG A 519 22.04 -53.15 -20.96
CA ARG A 519 21.94 -54.60 -21.18
C ARG A 519 21.43 -55.27 -19.91
N LYS A 520 20.33 -56.00 -20.06
CA LYS A 520 19.88 -57.08 -19.16
C LYS A 520 20.79 -58.29 -19.37
N SER A 521 21.18 -58.96 -18.28
CA SER A 521 21.44 -60.40 -18.29
C SER A 521 21.53 -60.94 -16.86
N LEU A 522 20.61 -61.88 -16.59
CA LEU A 522 20.58 -62.98 -15.62
C LEU A 522 20.58 -62.64 -14.12
#